data_AF-A0A8C4L2T3-F1
#
_entry.id   AF-A0A8C4L2T3-F1
#
_cell.length_a   1.000
_cell.length_b   1.000
_cell.length_c   1.000
_cell.angle_alpha   90.00
_cell.angle_beta   90.00
_cell.angle_gamma   90.00
#
_symmetry.space_group_name_H-M   'P 1'
#
loop_
_entity.id
_entity.type
_entity.pdbx_description
1 polymer ?
#
loop_
_entity_poly.entity_id
_entity_poly.type
_entity_poly.pdbx_seq_one_letter_code
_entity_poly.pdbx_strand_id
1 'polypeptide(L)'
;ISSWIPRGNYIESNRDDCTVSLIYAVHLKKSGYVFFEYQYVDNNIFFEFFIQNDQCQEMDTAADKWVKLTDNGEWGSHSVMLKAGTNILYWRTTGILMGSKAVKPVLVKNITIEGVAYTSECFPCKPGTFSNKPGSFNCQVCPRNTYSQKGAKECIKCAEDSQFSEEGSSECMARPPCTTKDYFQIHTPCDKDGKTQVMYKWIEPKICREDLTDAIRLPPSGEKKDCPPCNPGFYNNGSSSCHPCPPGIFQMEQKCPAGTEPALGFEYKWWNVLPGNMKTSCFNVGNSKCDGMNGWEVAGDHIQSGAGGSDNDYLILNLHIPGFKPPTSMTGAMGSELGRITFVFETLCSADCVFVLHGEKSTNVVESWGGTKEKQAYTHTHVIFKNATFTFTWAFQRTNQGQDNRRFINDMVKIYSITATNAVDGVASSCRACALGSEQSGSSCVPCPPGHYIEKETNQCEECPPDTYLSIHQVYGKEACIPCGPGSRSTQDHSVCYSDCFFHHEKENQSLHYDFSNLSSVGSLMNGPSFTSKGTKILPFLQISLCGHEVSAGCQGEMRSDSFLII
;
A
#
# COMPACT_ATOMS: atom_id res chain seq x y z
N ILE A 1 -13.59 -26.00 -19.05
CA ILE A 1 -13.50 -25.80 -20.52
C ILE A 1 -12.91 -24.42 -20.71
N SER A 2 -11.65 -24.35 -21.14
CA SER A 2 -10.93 -23.09 -21.36
C SER A 2 -11.57 -22.36 -22.54
N SER A 3 -11.94 -21.10 -22.35
CA SER A 3 -12.62 -20.30 -23.37
C SER A 3 -12.44 -18.80 -23.12
N TRP A 4 -12.79 -17.98 -24.11
CA TRP A 4 -12.94 -16.55 -23.94
C TRP A 4 -14.27 -16.25 -23.25
N ILE A 5 -14.25 -15.49 -22.15
CA ILE A 5 -15.41 -15.24 -21.31
C ILE A 5 -15.77 -13.75 -21.34
N PRO A 6 -17.03 -13.37 -21.63
CA PRO A 6 -17.46 -11.98 -21.52
C PRO A 6 -17.52 -11.51 -20.06
N ARG A 7 -16.91 -10.35 -19.77
CA ARG A 7 -16.83 -9.71 -18.46
C ARG A 7 -17.22 -8.24 -18.57
N GLY A 8 -18.53 -7.97 -18.49
CA GLY A 8 -19.05 -6.62 -18.55
C GLY A 8 -18.75 -5.93 -19.89
N ASN A 9 -17.75 -5.05 -19.90
CA ASN A 9 -17.35 -4.23 -21.05
C ASN A 9 -16.14 -4.77 -21.83
N TYR A 10 -15.56 -5.91 -21.45
CA TYR A 10 -14.48 -6.59 -22.17
C TYR A 10 -14.71 -8.10 -22.23
N ILE A 11 -13.91 -8.79 -23.05
CA ILE A 11 -13.80 -10.25 -23.08
C ILE A 11 -12.41 -10.65 -22.55
N GLU A 12 -12.36 -11.64 -21.66
CA GLU A 12 -11.12 -12.14 -21.07
C GLU A 12 -10.74 -13.51 -21.64
N SER A 13 -9.45 -13.75 -21.83
CA SER A 13 -8.92 -15.07 -22.16
C SER A 13 -8.91 -16.01 -20.95
N ASN A 14 -8.65 -17.30 -21.21
CA ASN A 14 -8.33 -18.28 -20.19
C ASN A 14 -7.04 -17.91 -19.42
N ARG A 15 -6.88 -18.52 -18.25
CA ARG A 15 -5.72 -18.36 -17.35
C ARG A 15 -4.89 -19.63 -17.19
N ASP A 16 -5.26 -20.69 -17.91
CA ASP A 16 -4.57 -21.98 -17.90
C ASP A 16 -3.60 -22.10 -19.10
N ASP A 17 -2.93 -23.24 -19.21
CA ASP A 17 -1.99 -23.57 -20.28
C ASP A 17 -2.65 -23.99 -21.60
N CYS A 18 -3.98 -23.97 -21.67
CA CYS A 18 -4.67 -24.34 -22.91
C CYS A 18 -4.58 -23.23 -23.95
N THR A 19 -4.53 -23.62 -25.22
CA THR A 19 -4.73 -22.69 -26.33
C THR A 19 -6.22 -22.48 -26.56
N VAL A 20 -6.67 -21.22 -26.59
CA VAL A 20 -8.07 -20.87 -26.88
C VAL A 20 -8.12 -19.80 -27.96
N SER A 21 -9.17 -19.84 -28.79
CA SER A 21 -9.36 -18.89 -29.88
C SER A 21 -10.77 -18.29 -29.83
N LEU A 22 -10.85 -16.98 -29.96
CA LEU A 22 -12.08 -16.27 -30.29
C LEU A 22 -12.10 -16.06 -31.80
N ILE A 23 -13.22 -16.46 -32.43
CA ILE A 23 -13.35 -16.50 -33.88
C ILE A 23 -14.53 -15.65 -34.30
N TYR A 24 -14.33 -14.75 -35.27
CA TYR A 24 -15.40 -13.95 -35.86
C TYR A 24 -15.32 -13.97 -37.39
N ALA A 25 -16.35 -14.47 -38.05
CA ALA A 25 -16.46 -14.49 -39.51
C ALA A 25 -17.24 -13.26 -39.99
N VAL A 26 -16.67 -12.51 -40.92
CA VAL A 26 -17.27 -11.28 -41.45
C VAL A 26 -17.10 -11.19 -42.96
N HIS A 27 -18.12 -10.69 -43.65
CA HIS A 27 -18.09 -10.50 -45.10
C HIS A 27 -18.12 -9.00 -45.44
N LEU A 28 -17.03 -8.52 -46.04
CA LEU A 28 -16.81 -7.11 -46.37
C LEU A 28 -17.24 -6.82 -47.81
N LYS A 29 -18.09 -5.80 -48.00
CA LYS A 29 -18.49 -5.30 -49.33
C LYS A 29 -17.42 -4.44 -49.99
N LYS A 30 -16.63 -3.74 -49.19
CA LYS A 30 -15.46 -2.97 -49.62
C LYS A 30 -14.30 -3.30 -48.69
N SER A 31 -13.06 -3.13 -49.16
CA SER A 31 -11.90 -3.21 -48.28
C SER A 31 -12.07 -2.22 -47.11
N GLY A 32 -11.63 -2.64 -45.94
CA GLY A 32 -11.79 -1.87 -44.70
C GLY A 32 -10.72 -2.28 -43.70
N TYR A 33 -11.01 -2.17 -42.42
CA TYR A 33 -10.08 -2.56 -41.36
C TYR A 33 -10.83 -3.16 -40.16
N VAL A 34 -10.11 -3.92 -39.35
CA VAL A 34 -10.51 -4.29 -38.00
C VAL A 34 -9.66 -3.51 -37.02
N PHE A 35 -10.29 -2.92 -36.02
CA PHE A 35 -9.65 -2.23 -34.90
C PHE A 35 -10.16 -2.83 -33.59
N PHE A 36 -9.27 -3.01 -32.62
CA PHE A 36 -9.68 -3.39 -31.26
C PHE A 36 -8.70 -2.85 -30.23
N GLU A 37 -9.21 -2.64 -29.02
CA GLU A 37 -8.41 -2.29 -27.86
C GLU A 37 -8.13 -3.55 -27.04
N TYR A 38 -6.93 -3.64 -26.49
CA TYR A 38 -6.51 -4.81 -25.73
C TYR A 38 -5.62 -4.43 -24.54
N GLN A 39 -5.57 -5.33 -23.57
CA GLN A 39 -4.61 -5.30 -22.48
C GLN A 39 -3.88 -6.65 -22.44
N TYR A 40 -2.57 -6.61 -22.61
CA TYR A 40 -1.70 -7.77 -22.72
C TYR A 40 -0.40 -7.51 -21.93
N VAL A 41 -0.40 -7.90 -20.66
CA VAL A 41 0.61 -7.46 -19.67
C VAL A 41 1.57 -8.56 -19.20
N ASP A 42 1.31 -9.81 -19.58
CA ASP A 42 2.05 -10.98 -19.10
C ASP A 42 2.68 -11.71 -20.27
N ASN A 43 4.01 -11.84 -20.28
CA ASN A 43 4.71 -12.52 -21.37
C ASN A 43 4.53 -14.05 -21.35
N ASN A 44 3.99 -14.61 -20.26
CA ASN A 44 3.74 -16.04 -20.14
C ASN A 44 2.47 -16.49 -20.89
N ILE A 45 1.70 -15.56 -21.45
CA ILE A 45 0.67 -15.86 -22.46
C ILE A 45 1.19 -15.35 -23.80
N PHE A 46 1.06 -16.15 -24.84
CA PHE A 46 1.26 -15.70 -26.21
C PHE A 46 -0.06 -15.25 -26.78
N PHE A 47 -0.15 -13.99 -27.21
CA PHE A 47 -1.33 -13.41 -27.83
C PHE A 47 -1.06 -13.09 -29.29
N GLU A 48 -1.79 -13.75 -30.19
CA GLU A 48 -1.69 -13.53 -31.62
C GLU A 48 -3.04 -13.18 -32.23
N PHE A 49 -3.00 -12.30 -33.22
CA PHE A 49 -4.13 -11.92 -34.04
C PHE A 49 -3.82 -12.26 -35.49
N PHE A 50 -4.67 -13.05 -36.14
CA PHE A 50 -4.49 -13.38 -37.55
C PHE A 50 -5.81 -13.51 -38.29
N ILE A 51 -5.74 -13.37 -39.60
CA ILE A 51 -6.88 -13.34 -40.50
C ILE A 51 -6.74 -14.49 -41.51
N GLN A 52 -7.82 -15.25 -41.69
CA GLN A 52 -7.93 -16.25 -42.73
C GLN A 52 -9.03 -15.88 -43.74
N ASN A 53 -8.85 -16.24 -45.00
CA ASN A 53 -9.92 -16.19 -45.99
C ASN A 53 -10.76 -17.48 -45.98
N ASP A 54 -11.77 -17.54 -46.84
CA ASP A 54 -12.64 -18.70 -47.07
C ASP A 54 -11.91 -19.94 -47.62
N GLN A 55 -10.66 -19.78 -48.07
CA GLN A 55 -9.78 -20.85 -48.54
C GLN A 55 -8.76 -21.30 -47.48
N CYS A 56 -8.96 -20.92 -46.21
CA CYS A 56 -8.07 -21.22 -45.08
C CYS A 56 -6.63 -20.70 -45.25
N GLN A 57 -6.41 -19.73 -46.15
CA GLN A 57 -5.11 -19.10 -46.32
C GLN A 57 -4.99 -17.94 -45.34
N GLU A 58 -3.97 -17.97 -44.49
CA GLU A 58 -3.59 -16.82 -43.67
C GLU A 58 -3.19 -15.66 -44.58
N MET A 59 -3.73 -14.47 -44.31
CA MET A 59 -3.25 -13.26 -45.00
C MET A 59 -1.83 -12.94 -44.54
N ASP A 60 -0.93 -12.75 -45.51
CA ASP A 60 0.51 -12.57 -45.29
C ASP A 60 0.81 -11.18 -44.68
N THR A 61 0.59 -11.06 -43.38
CA THR A 61 0.94 -9.90 -42.54
C THR A 61 1.85 -10.36 -41.40
N ALA A 62 3.02 -10.91 -41.74
CA ALA A 62 3.98 -11.46 -40.77
C ALA A 62 4.45 -10.45 -39.70
N ALA A 63 4.37 -9.14 -39.98
CA ALA A 63 4.72 -8.08 -39.04
C ALA A 63 3.60 -7.70 -38.04
N ASP A 64 2.33 -7.95 -38.39
CA ASP A 64 1.16 -7.53 -37.58
C ASP A 64 0.49 -8.70 -36.83
N LYS A 65 0.99 -9.93 -36.99
CA LYS A 65 0.46 -11.14 -36.33
C LYS A 65 0.63 -11.10 -34.80
N TRP A 66 1.70 -10.46 -34.33
CA TRP A 66 2.08 -10.41 -32.93
C TRP A 66 1.62 -9.11 -32.29
N VAL A 67 0.72 -9.23 -31.32
CA VAL A 67 0.23 -8.10 -30.56
C VAL A 67 1.28 -7.72 -29.51
N LYS A 68 1.60 -6.42 -29.40
CA LYS A 68 2.66 -5.93 -28.50
C LYS A 68 2.21 -6.00 -27.04
N LEU A 69 3.14 -6.22 -26.12
CA LEU A 69 2.86 -6.10 -24.69
C LEU A 69 2.48 -4.65 -24.34
N THR A 70 1.51 -4.50 -23.45
CA THR A 70 1.06 -3.23 -22.86
C THR A 70 1.59 -3.10 -21.43
N ASP A 71 1.74 -1.87 -20.95
CA ASP A 71 2.03 -1.61 -19.54
C ASP A 71 0.81 -1.93 -18.63
N ASN A 72 1.07 -2.23 -17.35
CA ASN A 72 0.02 -2.58 -16.39
C ASN A 72 -0.98 -1.42 -16.24
N GLY A 73 -2.26 -1.67 -16.53
CA GLY A 73 -3.33 -0.68 -16.42
C GLY A 73 -3.59 0.13 -17.70
N GLU A 74 -2.71 0.05 -18.70
CA GLU A 74 -2.89 0.74 -19.98
C GLU A 74 -3.60 -0.16 -21.02
N TRP A 75 -4.36 0.47 -21.91
CA TRP A 75 -5.01 -0.18 -23.05
C TRP A 75 -4.24 0.15 -24.32
N GLY A 76 -3.74 -0.88 -25.00
CA GLY A 76 -3.18 -0.78 -26.34
C GLY A 76 -4.27 -0.86 -27.40
N SER A 77 -3.94 -0.42 -28.62
CA SER A 77 -4.83 -0.53 -29.78
C SER A 77 -4.14 -1.27 -30.92
N HIS A 78 -4.87 -2.13 -31.62
CA HIS A 78 -4.38 -2.85 -32.79
C HIS A 78 -5.35 -2.65 -33.95
N SER A 79 -4.80 -2.42 -35.15
CA SER A 79 -5.58 -2.17 -36.36
C SER A 79 -4.96 -2.90 -37.55
N VAL A 80 -5.76 -3.67 -38.27
CA VAL A 80 -5.31 -4.44 -39.44
C VAL A 80 -6.26 -4.24 -40.61
N MET A 81 -5.70 -4.07 -41.81
CA MET A 81 -6.46 -3.91 -43.04
C MET A 81 -7.11 -5.24 -43.46
N LEU A 82 -8.40 -5.18 -43.82
CA LEU A 82 -9.18 -6.31 -44.31
C LEU A 82 -9.46 -6.16 -45.81
N LYS A 83 -9.33 -7.26 -46.55
CA LYS A 83 -9.69 -7.31 -47.97
C LYS A 83 -11.20 -7.41 -48.15
N ALA A 84 -11.72 -6.91 -49.27
CA ALA A 84 -13.11 -7.17 -49.66
C ALA A 84 -13.34 -8.68 -49.80
N GLY A 85 -14.53 -9.15 -49.41
CA GLY A 85 -14.88 -10.58 -49.34
C GLY A 85 -14.94 -11.13 -47.92
N THR A 86 -14.90 -12.45 -47.78
CA THR A 86 -15.00 -13.13 -46.48
C THR A 86 -13.66 -13.11 -45.75
N ASN A 87 -13.67 -12.63 -44.51
CA ASN A 87 -12.52 -12.62 -43.60
C ASN A 87 -12.92 -13.32 -42.30
N ILE A 88 -12.08 -14.22 -41.82
CA ILE A 88 -12.25 -14.91 -40.54
C ILE A 88 -11.15 -14.42 -39.61
N LEU A 89 -11.56 -13.75 -38.53
CA LEU A 89 -10.68 -13.09 -37.57
C LEU A 89 -10.44 -14.02 -36.38
N TYR A 90 -9.18 -14.19 -35.99
CA TYR A 90 -8.78 -15.03 -34.87
C TYR A 90 -8.02 -14.22 -33.83
N TRP A 91 -8.53 -14.22 -32.60
CA TRP A 91 -7.77 -13.81 -31.41
C TRP A 91 -7.40 -15.07 -30.64
N ARG A 92 -6.14 -15.47 -30.70
CA ARG A 92 -5.66 -16.73 -30.12
C ARG A 92 -4.70 -16.46 -28.97
N THR A 93 -4.95 -17.13 -27.85
CA THR A 93 -4.07 -17.10 -26.67
C THR A 93 -3.55 -18.49 -26.36
N THR A 94 -2.27 -18.59 -26.04
CA THR A 94 -1.61 -19.83 -25.61
C THR A 94 -0.82 -19.56 -24.34
N GLY A 95 -1.21 -20.18 -23.23
CA GLY A 95 -0.47 -20.07 -21.96
C GLY A 95 0.77 -20.95 -21.94
N ILE A 96 1.87 -20.48 -21.36
CA ILE A 96 3.06 -21.28 -21.04
C ILE A 96 3.29 -21.24 -19.53
N LEU A 97 3.07 -22.37 -18.86
CA LEU A 97 3.32 -22.51 -17.42
C LEU A 97 4.84 -22.68 -17.16
N MET A 98 5.52 -21.59 -16.82
CA MET A 98 6.86 -21.61 -16.21
C MET A 98 6.79 -21.16 -14.75
N GLY A 99 6.37 -22.05 -13.86
CA GLY A 99 6.33 -21.84 -12.39
C GLY A 99 4.93 -21.72 -11.79
N SER A 100 4.87 -21.47 -10.47
CA SER A 100 3.65 -21.49 -9.63
C SER A 100 2.93 -20.14 -9.50
N LYS A 101 3.18 -19.17 -10.39
CA LYS A 101 2.47 -17.88 -10.40
C LYS A 101 1.25 -17.93 -11.33
N ALA A 102 0.12 -17.41 -10.85
CA ALA A 102 -1.09 -17.28 -11.65
C ALA A 102 -0.87 -16.31 -12.82
N VAL A 103 -1.18 -16.76 -14.03
CA VAL A 103 -0.97 -16.01 -15.28
C VAL A 103 -2.07 -14.97 -15.45
N LYS A 104 -1.73 -13.75 -15.88
CA LYS A 104 -2.72 -12.69 -16.13
C LYS A 104 -3.36 -12.87 -17.52
N PRO A 105 -4.69 -12.88 -17.64
CA PRO A 105 -5.37 -13.09 -18.92
C PRO A 105 -5.22 -11.87 -19.85
N VAL A 106 -5.42 -12.10 -21.15
CA VAL A 106 -5.54 -11.06 -22.17
C VAL A 106 -6.97 -10.52 -22.16
N LEU A 107 -7.11 -9.21 -22.17
CA LEU A 107 -8.41 -8.54 -22.25
C LEU A 107 -8.58 -7.87 -23.61
N VAL A 108 -9.75 -7.98 -24.22
CA VAL A 108 -10.07 -7.30 -25.49
C VAL A 108 -11.40 -6.55 -25.36
N LYS A 109 -11.50 -5.34 -25.92
CA LYS A 109 -12.75 -4.56 -26.00
C LYS A 109 -12.81 -3.72 -27.26
N ASN A 110 -13.97 -3.09 -27.50
CA ASN A 110 -14.15 -2.10 -28.56
C ASN A 110 -13.77 -2.60 -29.98
N ILE A 111 -14.12 -3.84 -30.32
CA ILE A 111 -13.86 -4.42 -31.65
C ILE A 111 -14.73 -3.71 -32.69
N THR A 112 -14.09 -3.01 -33.62
CA THR A 112 -14.71 -2.24 -34.70
C THR A 112 -14.28 -2.82 -36.04
N ILE A 113 -15.22 -3.06 -36.95
CA ILE A 113 -14.93 -3.59 -38.29
C ILE A 113 -15.53 -2.64 -39.34
N GLU A 114 -14.69 -2.08 -40.20
CA GLU A 114 -15.11 -1.27 -41.34
C GLU A 114 -15.16 -2.12 -42.63
N GLY A 115 -15.98 -1.70 -43.59
CA GLY A 115 -16.08 -2.33 -44.91
C GLY A 115 -17.21 -3.35 -45.04
N VAL A 116 -17.94 -3.64 -43.96
CA VAL A 116 -19.21 -4.39 -44.00
C VAL A 116 -20.28 -3.62 -44.77
N ALA A 117 -21.27 -4.33 -45.33
CA ALA A 117 -22.43 -3.70 -45.95
C ALA A 117 -23.07 -2.74 -44.93
N TYR A 118 -23.35 -1.51 -45.35
CA TYR A 118 -24.15 -0.58 -44.54
C TYR A 118 -25.43 -1.30 -44.13
N THR A 119 -25.66 -1.47 -42.83
CA THR A 119 -27.01 -1.77 -42.37
C THR A 119 -27.77 -0.47 -42.58
N SER A 120 -28.80 -0.49 -43.42
CA SER A 120 -29.64 0.69 -43.70
C SER A 120 -30.31 1.27 -42.45
N GLU A 121 -30.20 0.58 -41.32
CA GLU A 121 -30.81 0.88 -40.05
C GLU A 121 -29.80 0.62 -38.92
N CYS A 122 -29.72 1.53 -37.96
CA CYS A 122 -28.95 1.32 -36.74
C CYS A 122 -29.53 0.12 -35.98
N PHE A 123 -28.65 -0.72 -35.42
CA PHE A 123 -29.11 -1.75 -34.50
C PHE A 123 -29.78 -1.08 -33.29
N PRO A 124 -31.01 -1.50 -32.91
CA PRO A 124 -31.65 -0.98 -31.71
C PRO A 124 -30.76 -1.22 -30.48
N CYS A 125 -30.68 -0.23 -29.60
CA CYS A 125 -29.95 -0.39 -28.33
C CYS A 125 -30.41 -1.65 -27.60
N LYS A 126 -29.47 -2.41 -27.06
CA LYS A 126 -29.79 -3.59 -26.24
C LYS A 126 -30.61 -3.16 -25.02
N PRO A 127 -31.51 -4.01 -24.49
CA PRO A 127 -32.17 -3.75 -23.22
C PRO A 127 -31.18 -3.33 -22.13
N GLY A 128 -31.58 -2.38 -21.28
CA GLY A 128 -30.71 -1.75 -20.29
C GLY A 128 -29.81 -0.64 -20.81
N THR A 129 -29.85 -0.34 -22.12
CA THR A 129 -29.20 0.83 -22.70
C THR A 129 -30.20 1.65 -23.54
N PHE A 130 -29.89 2.92 -23.77
CA PHE A 130 -30.74 3.84 -24.53
C PHE A 130 -29.91 4.76 -25.43
N SER A 131 -30.53 5.33 -26.46
CA SER A 131 -29.93 6.40 -27.26
C SER A 131 -30.94 7.49 -27.55
N ASN A 132 -30.70 8.68 -27.01
CA ASN A 132 -31.53 9.85 -27.25
C ASN A 132 -31.26 10.52 -28.62
N LYS A 133 -30.17 10.14 -29.30
CA LYS A 133 -29.78 10.71 -30.61
C LYS A 133 -29.95 9.67 -31.73
N PRO A 134 -30.70 10.00 -32.79
CA PRO A 134 -30.76 9.14 -33.98
C PRO A 134 -29.38 9.06 -34.63
N GLY A 135 -28.99 7.86 -35.06
CA GLY A 135 -27.67 7.62 -35.67
C GLY A 135 -26.49 7.59 -34.70
N SER A 136 -26.71 7.54 -33.39
CA SER A 136 -25.62 7.37 -32.42
C SER A 136 -24.91 6.04 -32.61
N PHE A 137 -23.56 6.07 -32.62
CA PHE A 137 -22.73 4.87 -32.66
C PHE A 137 -22.70 4.12 -31.32
N ASN A 138 -23.06 4.79 -30.22
CA ASN A 138 -23.01 4.24 -28.86
C ASN A 138 -24.35 4.39 -28.15
N CYS A 139 -24.77 3.33 -27.43
CA CYS A 139 -25.89 3.36 -26.51
C CYS A 139 -25.39 3.68 -25.10
N GLN A 140 -26.09 4.56 -24.40
CA GLN A 140 -25.83 4.93 -23.01
C GLN A 140 -26.46 3.91 -22.07
N VAL A 141 -25.78 3.57 -20.98
CA VAL A 141 -26.29 2.63 -19.99
C VAL A 141 -27.37 3.30 -19.14
N CYS A 142 -28.44 2.57 -18.82
CA CYS A 142 -29.47 3.08 -17.93
C CYS A 142 -28.95 3.16 -16.49
N PRO A 143 -29.08 4.32 -15.81
CA PRO A 143 -28.65 4.45 -14.41
C PRO A 143 -29.50 3.58 -13.47
N ARG A 144 -29.01 3.36 -12.25
CA ARG A 144 -29.73 2.66 -11.18
C ARG A 144 -31.15 3.20 -10.98
N ASN A 145 -32.07 2.33 -10.57
CA ASN A 145 -33.51 2.60 -10.46
C ASN A 145 -34.18 3.03 -11.77
N THR A 146 -33.55 2.78 -12.92
CA THR A 146 -34.16 2.90 -14.24
C THR A 146 -33.93 1.64 -15.07
N TYR A 147 -34.76 1.42 -16.07
CA TYR A 147 -34.65 0.30 -16.99
C TYR A 147 -34.98 0.73 -18.41
N SER A 148 -34.56 -0.08 -19.39
CA SER A 148 -34.98 0.12 -20.77
C SER A 148 -35.19 -1.18 -21.52
N GLN A 149 -36.18 -1.17 -22.41
CA GLN A 149 -36.39 -2.23 -23.38
C GLN A 149 -35.55 -2.00 -24.64
N LYS A 150 -35.49 -2.99 -25.52
CA LYS A 150 -34.73 -2.92 -26.77
C LYS A 150 -35.14 -1.69 -27.60
N GLY A 151 -34.16 -0.89 -28.03
CA GLY A 151 -34.37 0.29 -28.88
C GLY A 151 -34.87 1.54 -28.16
N ALA A 152 -34.79 1.59 -26.83
CA ALA A 152 -35.26 2.74 -26.07
C ALA A 152 -34.48 4.04 -26.37
N LYS A 153 -35.19 5.16 -26.33
CA LYS A 153 -34.62 6.51 -26.48
C LYS A 153 -34.32 7.20 -25.15
N GLU A 154 -34.84 6.64 -24.07
CA GLU A 154 -34.68 7.10 -22.68
C GLU A 154 -34.88 5.91 -21.74
N CYS A 155 -34.45 6.04 -20.49
CA CYS A 155 -34.67 5.04 -19.45
C CYS A 155 -35.94 5.36 -18.66
N ILE A 156 -36.69 4.32 -18.34
CA ILE A 156 -37.94 4.40 -17.58
C ILE A 156 -37.60 4.20 -16.11
N LYS A 157 -38.15 5.02 -15.21
CA LYS A 157 -37.93 4.89 -13.76
C LYS A 157 -38.69 3.68 -13.19
N CYS A 158 -38.06 2.98 -12.26
CA CYS A 158 -38.73 1.98 -11.43
C CYS A 158 -39.67 2.64 -10.42
N ALA A 159 -40.70 1.92 -9.98
CA ALA A 159 -41.54 2.35 -8.88
C ALA A 159 -40.70 2.41 -7.58
N GLU A 160 -40.39 3.62 -7.10
CA GLU A 160 -39.39 3.85 -6.04
C GLU A 160 -39.67 3.06 -4.75
N ASP A 161 -40.94 2.86 -4.42
CA ASP A 161 -41.43 2.25 -3.19
C ASP A 161 -41.37 0.71 -3.17
N SER A 162 -41.45 0.08 -4.34
CA SER A 162 -41.72 -1.36 -4.48
C SER A 162 -40.71 -2.07 -5.36
N GLN A 163 -40.03 -1.35 -6.23
CA GLN A 163 -39.11 -1.88 -7.23
C GLN A 163 -37.76 -1.20 -7.18
N PHE A 164 -36.75 -1.91 -7.69
CA PHE A 164 -35.41 -1.39 -7.88
C PHE A 164 -34.84 -1.97 -9.18
N SER A 165 -33.79 -1.34 -9.70
CA SER A 165 -32.99 -1.93 -10.76
C SER A 165 -31.53 -1.54 -10.56
N GLU A 166 -30.65 -2.48 -10.89
CA GLU A 166 -29.24 -2.17 -11.03
C GLU A 166 -28.99 -1.37 -12.32
N GLU A 167 -27.81 -0.78 -12.40
CA GLU A 167 -27.36 -0.09 -13.60
C GLU A 167 -27.35 -1.04 -14.80
N GLY A 168 -27.88 -0.58 -15.94
CA GLY A 168 -27.96 -1.38 -17.16
C GLY A 168 -29.03 -2.46 -17.14
N SER A 169 -30.02 -2.38 -16.25
CA SER A 169 -31.09 -3.37 -16.19
C SER A 169 -32.11 -3.22 -17.32
N SER A 170 -32.57 -4.34 -17.87
CA SER A 170 -33.66 -4.39 -18.85
C SER A 170 -35.05 -4.28 -18.25
N GLU A 171 -35.17 -4.45 -16.94
CA GLU A 171 -36.43 -4.42 -16.20
C GLU A 171 -36.21 -4.03 -14.74
N CYS A 172 -37.29 -3.64 -14.06
CA CYS A 172 -37.26 -3.45 -12.61
C CYS A 172 -37.59 -4.74 -11.89
N MET A 173 -36.87 -5.02 -10.81
CA MET A 173 -37.10 -6.14 -9.92
C MET A 173 -37.85 -5.67 -8.67
N ALA A 174 -38.68 -6.55 -8.10
CA ALA A 174 -39.31 -6.28 -6.82
C ALA A 174 -38.27 -6.23 -5.70
N ARG A 175 -38.41 -5.27 -4.78
CA ARG A 175 -37.56 -5.15 -3.61
C ARG A 175 -37.80 -6.34 -2.67
N PRO A 176 -36.76 -7.11 -2.29
CA PRO A 176 -36.91 -8.25 -1.38
C PRO A 176 -37.15 -7.81 0.08
N PRO A 177 -37.61 -8.72 0.96
CA PRO A 177 -37.67 -8.45 2.41
C PRO A 177 -36.27 -8.22 2.97
N CYS A 178 -36.14 -7.28 3.92
CA CYS A 178 -34.86 -7.01 4.57
C CYS A 178 -34.35 -8.20 5.38
N THR A 179 -33.04 -8.42 5.33
CA THR A 179 -32.31 -9.49 6.02
C THR A 179 -31.13 -8.95 6.81
N THR A 180 -30.46 -9.81 7.58
CA THR A 180 -29.27 -9.43 8.35
C THR A 180 -28.07 -9.05 7.49
N LYS A 181 -28.13 -9.31 6.18
CA LYS A 181 -27.13 -8.91 5.19
C LYS A 181 -27.30 -7.48 4.67
N ASP A 182 -28.41 -6.85 4.99
CA ASP A 182 -28.78 -5.53 4.47
C ASP A 182 -28.43 -4.38 5.42
N TYR A 183 -27.95 -4.68 6.63
CA TYR A 183 -27.54 -3.68 7.62
C TYR A 183 -26.17 -4.02 8.22
N PHE A 184 -25.52 -3.01 8.78
CA PHE A 184 -24.25 -3.16 9.50
C PHE A 184 -24.32 -2.44 10.85
N GLN A 185 -23.50 -2.92 11.77
CA GLN A 185 -23.34 -2.31 13.09
C GLN A 185 -22.36 -1.14 13.01
N ILE A 186 -22.70 -0.04 13.67
CA ILE A 186 -21.85 1.12 13.90
C ILE A 186 -21.86 1.51 15.37
N HIS A 187 -20.87 2.30 15.77
CA HIS A 187 -20.93 3.05 17.03
C HIS A 187 -21.25 4.51 16.74
N THR A 188 -22.14 5.10 17.53
CA THR A 188 -22.40 6.53 17.41
C THR A 188 -21.16 7.31 17.86
N PRO A 189 -20.85 8.47 17.25
CA PRO A 189 -19.90 9.39 17.81
C PRO A 189 -20.28 9.73 19.26
N CYS A 190 -19.28 10.07 20.07
CA CYS A 190 -19.50 10.47 21.45
C CYS A 190 -20.41 11.71 21.50
N ASP A 191 -21.50 11.60 22.26
CA ASP A 191 -22.40 12.71 22.52
C ASP A 191 -21.79 13.68 23.57
N LYS A 192 -22.47 14.79 23.83
CA LYS A 192 -22.00 15.83 24.77
C LYS A 192 -21.83 15.31 26.20
N ASP A 193 -22.50 14.22 26.55
CA ASP A 193 -22.42 13.58 27.86
C ASP A 193 -21.28 12.54 27.92
N GLY A 194 -20.47 12.44 26.86
CA GLY A 194 -19.38 11.48 26.76
C GLY A 194 -19.88 10.05 26.60
N LYS A 195 -21.08 9.85 26.07
CA LYS A 195 -21.67 8.53 25.85
C LYS A 195 -21.67 8.14 24.38
N THR A 196 -21.50 6.86 24.12
CA THR A 196 -21.66 6.22 22.80
C THR A 196 -22.60 5.03 22.94
N GLN A 197 -23.25 4.64 21.84
CA GLN A 197 -24.08 3.46 21.80
C GLN A 197 -23.90 2.73 20.48
N VAL A 198 -24.16 1.42 20.52
CA VAL A 198 -24.25 0.59 19.33
C VAL A 198 -25.55 0.94 18.59
N MET A 199 -25.45 1.17 17.30
CA MET A 199 -26.60 1.37 16.42
C MET A 199 -26.41 0.56 15.13
N TYR A 200 -27.50 0.25 14.46
CA TYR A 200 -27.49 -0.45 13.18
C TYR A 200 -27.96 0.50 12.08
N LYS A 201 -27.29 0.46 10.94
CA LYS A 201 -27.64 1.25 9.75
C LYS A 201 -27.88 0.32 8.57
N TRP A 202 -28.91 0.62 7.80
CA TRP A 202 -29.10 -0.02 6.49
C TRP A 202 -27.94 0.34 5.57
N ILE A 203 -27.53 -0.62 4.74
CA ILE A 203 -26.55 -0.39 3.69
C ILE A 203 -27.20 0.46 2.61
N GLU A 204 -26.55 1.56 2.22
CA GLU A 204 -27.01 2.39 1.13
C GLU A 204 -26.53 1.88 -0.24
N PRO A 205 -27.33 2.01 -1.31
CA PRO A 205 -28.75 2.34 -1.26
C PRO A 205 -29.57 1.19 -0.64
N LYS A 206 -30.60 1.52 0.14
CA LYS A 206 -31.49 0.53 0.74
C LYS A 206 -32.32 -0.15 -0.35
N ILE A 207 -31.98 -1.39 -0.68
CA ILE A 207 -32.68 -2.19 -1.70
C ILE A 207 -33.92 -2.86 -1.10
N CYS A 208 -33.84 -3.35 0.13
CA CYS A 208 -34.87 -4.17 0.76
C CYS A 208 -36.04 -3.37 1.37
N ARG A 209 -37.15 -4.06 1.63
CA ARG A 209 -38.35 -3.54 2.30
C ARG A 209 -38.59 -4.17 3.66
N GLU A 210 -39.04 -3.36 4.62
CA GLU A 210 -39.31 -3.78 6.01
C GLU A 210 -40.78 -4.17 6.26
N ASP A 211 -41.68 -3.83 5.33
CA ASP A 211 -43.12 -4.09 5.46
C ASP A 211 -43.57 -5.43 4.84
N LEU A 212 -42.65 -6.11 4.16
CA LEU A 212 -42.89 -7.45 3.62
C LEU A 212 -42.88 -8.50 4.73
N THR A 213 -43.60 -9.60 4.51
CA THR A 213 -43.55 -10.78 5.37
C THR A 213 -42.10 -11.28 5.47
N ASP A 214 -41.71 -11.72 6.67
CA ASP A 214 -40.35 -12.17 7.02
C ASP A 214 -39.24 -11.11 6.93
N ALA A 215 -39.59 -9.85 6.63
CA ALA A 215 -38.63 -8.76 6.68
C ALA A 215 -38.24 -8.44 8.13
N ILE A 216 -36.93 -8.38 8.37
CA ILE A 216 -36.42 -7.90 9.66
C ILE A 216 -36.48 -6.38 9.70
N ARG A 217 -36.63 -5.85 10.91
CA ARG A 217 -36.41 -4.43 11.21
C ARG A 217 -35.02 -4.24 11.78
N LEU A 218 -34.50 -3.01 11.71
CA LEU A 218 -33.25 -2.71 12.40
C LEU A 218 -33.39 -3.07 13.88
N PRO A 219 -32.39 -3.75 14.46
CA PRO A 219 -32.38 -4.00 15.89
C PRO A 219 -32.39 -2.67 16.66
N PRO A 220 -32.99 -2.64 17.87
CA PRO A 220 -32.98 -1.45 18.69
C PRO A 220 -31.53 -1.04 19.01
N SER A 221 -31.30 0.27 19.16
CA SER A 221 -30.00 0.78 19.60
C SER A 221 -29.64 0.19 20.97
N GLY A 222 -28.37 -0.14 21.14
CA GLY A 222 -27.84 -0.61 22.41
C GLY A 222 -27.86 0.48 23.48
N GLU A 223 -27.61 0.07 24.73
CA GLU A 223 -27.49 1.01 25.84
C GLU A 223 -26.34 2.00 25.64
N LYS A 224 -26.54 3.23 26.12
CA LYS A 224 -25.50 4.26 26.16
C LYS A 224 -24.42 3.90 27.17
N LYS A 225 -23.20 3.71 26.69
CA LYS A 225 -22.00 3.43 27.49
C LYS A 225 -21.05 4.62 27.47
N ASP A 226 -20.18 4.71 28.47
CA ASP A 226 -19.12 5.72 28.50
C ASP A 226 -18.18 5.54 27.31
N CYS A 227 -17.81 6.67 26.71
CA CYS A 227 -16.84 6.69 25.64
C CYS A 227 -15.45 6.25 26.13
N PRO A 228 -14.71 5.50 25.30
CA PRO A 228 -13.32 5.22 25.60
C PRO A 228 -12.50 6.53 25.63
N PRO A 229 -11.37 6.53 26.37
CA PRO A 229 -10.51 7.69 26.48
C PRO A 229 -9.93 8.09 25.11
N CYS A 230 -9.42 9.33 25.04
CA CYS A 230 -8.70 9.78 23.84
C CYS A 230 -7.41 8.98 23.62
N ASN A 231 -7.06 8.80 22.35
CA ASN A 231 -5.80 8.18 21.95
C ASN A 231 -4.60 8.87 22.62
N PRO A 232 -3.50 8.13 22.93
CA PRO A 232 -2.34 8.72 23.57
C PRO A 232 -1.80 9.93 22.81
N GLY A 233 -1.44 10.99 23.53
CA GLY A 233 -1.06 12.29 22.96
C GLY A 233 -2.24 13.17 22.52
N PHE A 234 -3.47 12.74 22.74
CA PHE A 234 -4.68 13.55 22.62
C PHE A 234 -5.35 13.73 23.98
N TYR A 235 -5.99 14.88 24.17
CA TYR A 235 -6.77 15.19 25.35
C TYR A 235 -8.18 15.62 24.98
N ASN A 236 -9.07 15.53 25.96
CA ASN A 236 -10.43 16.02 25.85
C ASN A 236 -10.60 17.22 26.79
N ASN A 237 -11.12 18.34 26.28
CA ASN A 237 -11.39 19.55 27.06
C ASN A 237 -12.88 19.68 27.43
N GLY A 238 -13.48 18.61 27.96
CA GLY A 238 -14.91 18.57 28.31
C GLY A 238 -15.86 18.59 27.09
N SER A 239 -15.33 18.41 25.88
CA SER A 239 -16.11 18.16 24.67
C SER A 239 -16.21 16.64 24.44
N SER A 240 -16.85 16.19 23.38
CA SER A 240 -16.80 14.77 22.98
C SER A 240 -15.71 14.49 21.95
N SER A 241 -14.87 15.50 21.67
CA SER A 241 -13.84 15.49 20.64
C SER A 241 -12.45 15.50 21.25
N CYS A 242 -11.58 14.65 20.73
CA CYS A 242 -10.18 14.57 21.12
C CYS A 242 -9.33 15.57 20.33
N HIS A 243 -8.51 16.35 21.02
CA HIS A 243 -7.60 17.33 20.43
C HIS A 243 -6.14 16.96 20.72
N PRO A 244 -5.20 17.22 19.79
CA PRO A 244 -3.79 16.91 19.99
C PRO A 244 -3.21 17.76 21.13
N CYS A 245 -2.38 17.17 21.98
CA CYS A 245 -1.67 17.89 23.02
C CYS A 245 -0.75 18.98 22.41
N PRO A 246 -0.58 20.15 23.07
CA PRO A 246 0.33 21.18 22.61
C PRO A 246 1.79 20.68 22.53
N PRO A 247 2.64 21.28 21.68
CA PRO A 247 4.05 20.90 21.57
C PRO A 247 4.79 20.95 22.92
N GLY A 248 5.54 19.90 23.23
CA GLY A 248 6.32 19.79 24.48
C GLY A 248 5.56 19.30 25.70
N ILE A 249 4.25 19.02 25.56
CA ILE A 249 3.41 18.39 26.57
C ILE A 249 3.11 16.94 26.15
N PHE A 250 3.36 15.99 27.03
CA PHE A 250 2.98 14.58 26.86
C PHE A 250 1.96 14.26 27.97
N GLN A 251 0.75 13.86 27.60
CA GLN A 251 -0.35 13.45 28.51
C GLN A 251 -0.75 14.47 29.61
N MET A 252 -1.99 14.98 29.58
CA MET A 252 -2.58 15.80 30.66
C MET A 252 -1.64 16.90 31.21
N GLU A 253 -1.02 17.70 30.33
CA GLU A 253 -0.18 18.86 30.68
C GLU A 253 1.21 18.58 31.29
N GLN A 254 1.71 17.34 31.27
CA GLN A 254 3.07 17.05 31.74
C GLN A 254 4.13 17.42 30.70
N LYS A 255 5.19 18.14 31.12
CA LYS A 255 6.34 18.48 30.26
C LYS A 255 7.42 17.41 30.38
N CYS A 256 8.06 17.06 29.27
CA CYS A 256 9.16 16.09 29.29
C CYS A 256 10.22 16.48 30.34
N PRO A 257 10.70 15.54 31.17
CA PRO A 257 11.79 15.78 32.11
C PRO A 257 13.04 16.33 31.41
N ALA A 258 13.87 17.08 32.14
CA ALA A 258 15.15 17.54 31.63
C ALA A 258 16.00 16.36 31.12
N GLY A 259 16.63 16.51 29.96
CA GLY A 259 17.39 15.43 29.31
C GLY A 259 16.57 14.50 28.40
N THR A 260 15.26 14.75 28.25
CA THR A 260 14.39 13.98 27.36
C THR A 260 13.69 14.87 26.31
N GLU A 261 13.33 14.28 25.17
CA GLU A 261 12.55 14.89 24.08
C GLU A 261 11.23 14.14 23.86
N PRO A 262 10.17 14.81 23.35
CA PRO A 262 8.92 14.15 23.02
C PRO A 262 9.08 13.12 21.89
N ALA A 263 8.57 11.90 22.09
CA ALA A 263 8.50 10.88 21.06
C ALA A 263 7.28 11.13 20.16
N LEU A 264 7.49 11.84 19.04
CA LEU A 264 6.43 12.19 18.11
C LEU A 264 5.93 10.98 17.34
N GLY A 265 4.61 10.78 17.28
CA GLY A 265 3.99 9.72 16.50
C GLY A 265 2.46 9.75 16.55
N PHE A 266 1.84 8.74 15.97
CA PHE A 266 0.41 8.47 16.10
C PHE A 266 0.22 7.09 16.69
N GLU A 267 -0.65 6.99 17.70
CA GLU A 267 -1.01 5.73 18.33
C GLU A 267 -2.53 5.63 18.42
N TYR A 268 -3.14 5.06 17.38
CA TYR A 268 -4.59 4.89 17.30
C TYR A 268 -4.99 3.53 17.84
N LYS A 269 -5.73 3.53 18.95
CA LYS A 269 -6.21 2.33 19.66
C LYS A 269 -7.69 2.40 19.99
N TRP A 270 -8.21 3.58 20.28
CA TRP A 270 -9.62 3.84 20.54
C TRP A 270 -10.25 4.56 19.35
N TRP A 271 -11.29 3.95 18.79
CA TRP A 271 -11.96 4.40 17.57
C TRP A 271 -13.32 5.00 17.92
N ASN A 272 -13.32 6.29 18.27
CA ASN A 272 -14.57 7.05 18.46
C ASN A 272 -15.06 7.64 17.12
N VAL A 273 -14.11 8.16 16.35
CA VAL A 273 -14.26 8.72 15.01
C VAL A 273 -12.99 8.40 14.24
N LEU A 274 -13.05 8.39 12.90
CA LEU A 274 -11.82 8.31 12.10
C LEU A 274 -10.97 9.58 12.36
N PRO A 275 -9.67 9.43 12.68
CA PRO A 275 -8.76 10.57 12.84
C PRO A 275 -8.74 11.49 11.62
N GLY A 276 -8.50 12.80 11.82
CA GLY A 276 -8.53 13.78 10.74
C GLY A 276 -7.47 13.59 9.64
N ASN A 277 -6.41 12.84 9.92
CA ASN A 277 -5.40 12.44 8.93
C ASN A 277 -5.72 11.09 8.24
N MET A 278 -6.91 10.54 8.48
CA MET A 278 -7.42 9.36 7.78
C MET A 278 -8.56 9.73 6.85
N LYS A 279 -8.60 9.09 5.68
CA LYS A 279 -9.70 9.21 4.71
C LYS A 279 -10.14 7.84 4.24
N THR A 280 -11.44 7.65 4.09
CA THR A 280 -12.01 6.43 3.54
C THR A 280 -12.70 6.69 2.22
N SER A 281 -12.63 5.73 1.30
CA SER A 281 -13.26 5.80 -0.02
C SER A 281 -13.57 4.41 -0.57
N CYS A 282 -14.57 4.33 -1.45
CA CYS A 282 -14.90 3.14 -2.23
C CYS A 282 -14.52 3.38 -3.69
N PHE A 283 -13.90 2.40 -4.35
CA PHE A 283 -13.52 2.49 -5.76
C PHE A 283 -13.93 1.23 -6.54
N ASN A 284 -14.46 1.42 -7.74
CA ASN A 284 -14.78 0.36 -8.69
C ASN A 284 -14.30 0.78 -10.10
N VAL A 285 -13.81 -0.19 -10.89
CA VAL A 285 -13.28 0.03 -12.25
C VAL A 285 -14.32 0.65 -13.22
N GLY A 286 -15.62 0.54 -12.93
CA GLY A 286 -16.72 1.18 -13.67
C GLY A 286 -17.15 2.58 -13.17
N ASN A 287 -16.60 3.06 -12.06
CA ASN A 287 -16.76 4.41 -11.48
C ASN A 287 -18.21 4.92 -11.22
N SER A 288 -19.22 4.03 -11.10
CA SER A 288 -20.64 4.43 -10.92
C SER A 288 -21.32 3.86 -9.66
N LYS A 289 -20.70 2.89 -8.97
CA LYS A 289 -21.37 2.11 -7.88
C LYS A 289 -21.02 2.54 -6.46
N CYS A 290 -19.94 3.31 -6.28
CA CYS A 290 -19.32 3.67 -5.00
C CYS A 290 -19.57 5.12 -4.55
N ASP A 291 -20.32 5.92 -5.33
CA ASP A 291 -20.47 7.35 -5.06
C ASP A 291 -21.10 7.60 -3.68
N GLY A 292 -20.40 8.38 -2.85
CA GLY A 292 -20.83 8.74 -1.50
C GLY A 292 -20.70 7.63 -0.45
N MET A 293 -20.17 6.45 -0.80
CA MET A 293 -19.99 5.34 0.15
C MET A 293 -18.64 5.40 0.86
N ASN A 294 -18.66 5.18 2.18
CA ASN A 294 -17.45 4.97 2.95
C ASN A 294 -16.90 3.55 2.70
N GLY A 295 -15.59 3.46 2.45
CA GLY A 295 -14.89 2.18 2.34
C GLY A 295 -14.67 1.50 3.69
N TRP A 296 -14.70 2.25 4.79
CA TRP A 296 -14.34 1.83 6.14
C TRP A 296 -15.18 2.59 7.17
N GLU A 297 -15.55 1.90 8.24
CA GLU A 297 -16.45 2.41 9.29
C GLU A 297 -15.89 2.10 10.69
N VAL A 298 -16.25 2.94 11.65
CA VAL A 298 -15.89 2.75 13.06
C VAL A 298 -16.84 1.75 13.71
N ALA A 299 -16.28 0.72 14.34
CA ALA A 299 -17.01 -0.41 14.91
C ALA A 299 -16.62 -0.69 16.37
N GLY A 300 -16.38 0.36 17.16
CA GLY A 300 -16.15 0.26 18.60
C GLY A 300 -14.67 0.15 18.93
N ASP A 301 -14.19 -1.06 19.21
CA ASP A 301 -12.78 -1.32 19.51
C ASP A 301 -11.89 -1.49 18.27
N HIS A 302 -12.47 -1.34 17.08
CA HIS A 302 -11.77 -1.43 15.80
C HIS A 302 -12.47 -0.57 14.73
N ILE A 303 -11.77 -0.38 13.61
CA ILE A 303 -12.38 0.01 12.33
C ILE A 303 -12.53 -1.22 11.45
N GLN A 304 -13.56 -1.26 10.61
CA GLN A 304 -13.79 -2.37 9.71
C GLN A 304 -14.09 -1.90 8.29
N SER A 305 -13.84 -2.76 7.30
CA SER A 305 -14.23 -2.51 5.92
C SER A 305 -15.75 -2.35 5.81
N GLY A 306 -16.17 -1.33 5.08
CA GLY A 306 -17.58 -1.00 4.83
C GLY A 306 -18.27 -1.98 3.87
N ALA A 307 -19.51 -1.66 3.54
CA ALA A 307 -20.32 -2.51 2.68
C ALA A 307 -19.88 -2.48 1.20
N GLY A 308 -19.53 -1.30 0.68
CA GLY A 308 -19.29 -1.08 -0.75
C GLY A 308 -20.57 -1.18 -1.60
N GLY A 309 -20.49 -0.84 -2.87
CA GLY A 309 -21.52 -1.02 -3.89
C GLY A 309 -21.66 -2.47 -4.38
N SER A 310 -20.56 -3.21 -4.47
CA SER A 310 -20.47 -4.60 -4.95
C SER A 310 -19.32 -5.37 -4.28
N ASP A 311 -19.30 -6.70 -4.42
CA ASP A 311 -18.26 -7.55 -3.81
C ASP A 311 -16.87 -7.40 -4.47
N ASN A 312 -16.81 -6.86 -5.69
CA ASN A 312 -15.56 -6.59 -6.40
C ASN A 312 -15.00 -5.18 -6.16
N ASP A 313 -15.64 -4.38 -5.31
CA ASP A 313 -15.18 -3.04 -4.99
C ASP A 313 -13.89 -3.06 -4.18
N TYR A 314 -13.07 -2.04 -4.39
CA TYR A 314 -11.94 -1.72 -3.53
C TYR A 314 -12.39 -0.78 -2.42
N LEU A 315 -12.34 -1.29 -1.19
CA LEU A 315 -12.65 -0.56 0.03
C LEU A 315 -11.35 -0.02 0.62
N ILE A 316 -11.19 1.30 0.56
CA ILE A 316 -9.90 1.97 0.75
C ILE A 316 -9.91 2.80 2.03
N LEU A 317 -8.84 2.67 2.81
CA LEU A 317 -8.49 3.52 3.94
C LEU A 317 -7.10 4.10 3.70
N ASN A 318 -6.99 5.42 3.75
CA ASN A 318 -5.74 6.15 3.60
C ASN A 318 -5.36 6.78 4.92
N LEU A 319 -4.12 6.58 5.37
CA LEU A 319 -3.48 7.35 6.44
C LEU A 319 -2.43 8.27 5.84
N HIS A 320 -2.62 9.56 6.04
CA HIS A 320 -1.72 10.60 5.57
C HIS A 320 -0.71 11.01 6.64
N ILE A 321 0.58 10.93 6.31
CA ILE A 321 1.69 11.36 7.17
C ILE A 321 2.56 12.34 6.37
N PRO A 322 2.56 13.64 6.70
CA PRO A 322 3.27 14.68 5.95
C PRO A 322 4.77 14.46 5.80
N GLY A 323 5.37 13.80 6.80
CA GLY A 323 6.78 13.40 6.78
C GLY A 323 7.16 12.67 8.05
N PHE A 324 8.38 12.11 8.04
CA PHE A 324 9.00 11.47 9.19
C PHE A 324 10.23 12.26 9.60
N LYS A 325 10.33 12.58 10.89
CA LYS A 325 11.50 13.24 11.48
C LYS A 325 12.11 12.26 12.49
N PRO A 326 13.32 11.72 12.21
CA PRO A 326 13.96 10.79 13.13
C PRO A 326 14.20 11.47 14.48
N PRO A 327 14.41 10.69 15.56
CA PRO A 327 14.87 11.22 16.82
C PRO A 327 16.06 12.16 16.62
N THR A 328 16.15 13.21 17.44
CA THR A 328 17.36 14.04 17.44
C THR A 328 18.59 13.16 17.74
N SER A 329 18.41 12.04 18.45
CA SER A 329 19.47 11.05 18.72
C SER A 329 20.04 10.34 17.50
N MET A 330 19.37 10.44 16.35
CA MET A 330 19.83 9.84 15.09
C MET A 330 20.00 10.86 13.96
N THR A 331 19.86 12.17 14.25
CA THR A 331 20.11 13.21 13.23
C THR A 331 21.59 13.25 12.86
N GLY A 332 21.92 12.72 11.67
CA GLY A 332 23.29 12.65 11.14
C GLY A 332 23.73 11.24 10.74
N ALA A 333 23.05 10.19 11.21
CA ALA A 333 23.32 8.82 10.81
C ALA A 333 22.70 8.52 9.43
N MET A 334 23.50 8.61 8.37
CA MET A 334 23.09 8.18 7.02
C MET A 334 22.67 6.70 7.05
N GLY A 335 21.40 6.40 6.76
CA GLY A 335 20.87 5.04 6.65
C GLY A 335 20.09 4.50 7.86
N SER A 336 19.75 5.34 8.84
CA SER A 336 18.98 4.96 10.03
C SER A 336 17.45 4.91 9.79
N GLU A 337 16.72 4.10 10.58
CA GLU A 337 15.25 3.99 10.54
C GLU A 337 14.59 5.34 10.83
N LEU A 338 13.94 5.95 9.81
CA LEU A 338 13.25 7.24 9.99
C LEU A 338 11.91 7.12 10.71
N GLY A 339 11.23 5.98 10.61
CA GLY A 339 9.95 5.69 11.24
C GLY A 339 9.39 4.36 10.75
N ARG A 340 8.46 3.79 11.52
CA ARG A 340 7.78 2.52 11.20
C ARG A 340 6.29 2.65 11.34
N ILE A 341 5.56 1.86 10.56
CA ILE A 341 4.11 1.73 10.70
C ILE A 341 3.74 0.31 11.12
N THR A 342 3.14 0.19 12.30
CA THR A 342 2.62 -1.05 12.86
C THR A 342 1.10 -1.02 12.88
N PHE A 343 0.45 -2.11 12.52
CA PHE A 343 -1.00 -2.23 12.75
C PHE A 343 -1.40 -3.66 13.12
N VAL A 344 -2.50 -3.77 13.86
CA VAL A 344 -3.07 -5.06 14.28
C VAL A 344 -4.38 -5.26 13.55
N PHE A 345 -4.53 -6.38 12.85
CA PHE A 345 -5.71 -6.66 12.02
C PHE A 345 -6.12 -8.13 12.05
N GLU A 346 -7.35 -8.39 11.65
CA GLU A 346 -7.85 -9.72 11.28
C GLU A 346 -8.65 -9.62 9.98
N THR A 347 -8.69 -10.71 9.21
CA THR A 347 -9.55 -10.83 8.02
C THR A 347 -10.49 -12.01 8.21
N LEU A 348 -11.78 -11.79 7.96
CA LEU A 348 -12.84 -12.80 8.03
C LEU A 348 -13.38 -12.98 6.62
N CYS A 349 -13.10 -14.11 5.99
CA CYS A 349 -13.42 -14.33 4.58
C CYS A 349 -13.97 -15.71 4.29
N SER A 350 -15.01 -15.74 3.47
CA SER A 350 -15.62 -16.93 2.88
C SER A 350 -15.29 -17.06 1.38
N ALA A 351 -14.91 -15.96 0.73
CA ALA A 351 -14.47 -15.89 -0.67
C ALA A 351 -12.93 -15.73 -0.81
N ASP A 352 -12.46 -15.50 -2.03
CA ASP A 352 -11.06 -15.24 -2.39
C ASP A 352 -10.64 -13.78 -2.10
N CYS A 353 -10.91 -13.33 -0.88
CA CYS A 353 -10.57 -11.99 -0.42
C CYS A 353 -9.09 -11.65 -0.57
N VAL A 354 -8.83 -10.38 -0.87
CA VAL A 354 -7.50 -9.80 -0.88
C VAL A 354 -7.49 -8.52 -0.05
N PHE A 355 -6.61 -8.47 0.94
CA PHE A 355 -6.28 -7.29 1.72
C PHE A 355 -4.86 -6.86 1.39
N VAL A 356 -4.64 -5.59 1.09
CA VAL A 356 -3.34 -5.09 0.60
C VAL A 356 -2.97 -3.80 1.31
N LEU A 357 -1.69 -3.68 1.67
CA LEU A 357 -1.08 -2.43 2.08
C LEU A 357 -0.26 -1.87 0.92
N HIS A 358 -0.54 -0.63 0.53
CA HIS A 358 0.26 0.12 -0.44
C HIS A 358 1.02 1.25 0.27
N GLY A 359 2.22 1.55 -0.24
CA GLY A 359 3.12 2.58 0.28
C GLY A 359 3.05 3.90 -0.49
N GLU A 360 4.16 4.67 -0.44
CA GLU A 360 4.33 6.05 -0.95
C GLU A 360 3.74 6.34 -2.35
N LYS A 361 3.76 5.36 -3.25
CA LYS A 361 3.02 5.39 -4.52
C LYS A 361 1.94 4.32 -4.48
N SER A 362 0.70 4.68 -4.75
CA SER A 362 -0.48 3.79 -4.74
C SER A 362 -0.34 2.53 -5.61
N THR A 363 0.68 2.43 -6.46
CA THR A 363 0.99 1.26 -7.30
C THR A 363 1.92 0.24 -6.64
N ASN A 364 2.68 0.64 -5.59
CA ASN A 364 3.66 -0.22 -4.94
C ASN A 364 3.01 -0.94 -3.76
N VAL A 365 2.67 -2.21 -4.00
CA VAL A 365 2.22 -3.13 -2.96
C VAL A 365 3.38 -3.37 -1.99
N VAL A 366 3.17 -2.99 -0.74
CA VAL A 366 4.09 -3.27 0.36
C VAL A 366 3.91 -4.71 0.82
N GLU A 367 2.66 -5.12 1.02
CA GLU A 367 2.32 -6.48 1.46
C GLU A 367 0.88 -6.82 1.10
N SER A 368 0.59 -8.11 0.93
CA SER A 368 -0.75 -8.60 0.61
C SER A 368 -1.13 -9.85 1.41
N TRP A 369 -2.38 -9.91 1.86
CA TRP A 369 -2.95 -11.03 2.60
C TRP A 369 -4.18 -11.56 1.87
N GLY A 370 -4.16 -12.85 1.55
CA GLY A 370 -5.30 -13.56 0.98
C GLY A 370 -6.08 -14.37 2.01
N GLY A 371 -7.41 -14.38 1.88
CA GLY A 371 -8.32 -15.18 2.71
C GLY A 371 -8.38 -14.76 4.18
N THR A 372 -8.83 -15.68 5.04
CA THR A 372 -8.99 -15.46 6.49
C THR A 372 -7.64 -15.47 7.21
N LYS A 373 -7.43 -14.49 8.08
CA LYS A 373 -6.25 -14.32 8.93
C LYS A 373 -6.70 -14.01 10.35
N GLU A 374 -6.21 -14.80 11.29
CA GLU A 374 -6.39 -14.52 12.72
C GLU A 374 -5.72 -13.19 13.10
N LYS A 375 -6.12 -12.65 14.25
CA LYS A 375 -5.64 -11.37 14.75
C LYS A 375 -4.11 -11.37 14.90
N GLN A 376 -3.44 -10.54 14.11
CA GLN A 376 -1.99 -10.46 14.05
C GLN A 376 -1.50 -9.01 13.90
N ALA A 377 -0.23 -8.78 14.24
CA ALA A 377 0.44 -7.48 14.10
C ALA A 377 1.41 -7.51 12.91
N TYR A 378 1.36 -6.48 12.06
CA TYR A 378 2.31 -6.31 10.95
C TYR A 378 3.26 -5.12 11.16
N THR A 379 4.54 -5.42 10.96
CA THR A 379 5.75 -4.57 10.95
C THR A 379 6.23 -3.99 9.61
N HIS A 380 5.82 -2.81 9.12
CA HIS A 380 6.56 -2.17 8.01
C HIS A 380 7.70 -1.26 8.50
N THR A 381 8.94 -1.68 8.25
CA THR A 381 10.18 -1.02 8.77
C THR A 381 11.01 -0.33 7.65
N HIS A 382 10.63 -0.42 6.37
CA HIS A 382 11.56 -0.14 5.27
C HIS A 382 11.62 1.33 4.83
N VAL A 383 12.72 1.99 5.23
CA VAL A 383 13.59 2.87 4.43
C VAL A 383 12.93 4.01 3.63
N ILE A 384 12.70 5.11 4.35
CA ILE A 384 12.42 6.43 3.78
C ILE A 384 13.77 7.15 3.65
N PHE A 385 14.30 7.34 2.43
CA PHE A 385 15.57 8.05 2.24
C PHE A 385 15.41 9.57 2.06
N LYS A 386 14.18 10.07 2.06
CA LYS A 386 13.85 11.47 1.84
C LYS A 386 12.70 11.89 2.73
N ASN A 387 12.80 13.07 3.34
CA ASN A 387 11.66 13.71 3.96
C ASN A 387 10.61 14.00 2.88
N ALA A 388 9.62 13.12 2.77
CA ALA A 388 8.56 13.15 1.79
C ALA A 388 7.25 12.80 2.48
N THR A 389 6.15 13.14 1.83
CA THR A 389 4.81 12.83 2.33
C THR A 389 4.44 11.39 2.02
N PHE A 390 4.06 10.64 3.05
CA PHE A 390 3.67 9.25 2.94
C PHE A 390 2.17 9.10 3.07
N THR A 391 1.57 8.31 2.19
CA THR A 391 0.19 7.85 2.32
C THR A 391 0.19 6.33 2.38
N PHE A 392 -0.16 5.79 3.55
CA PHE A 392 -0.35 4.35 3.70
C PHE A 392 -1.79 4.01 3.34
N THR A 393 -1.95 3.12 2.36
CA THR A 393 -3.27 2.78 1.82
C THR A 393 -3.57 1.33 2.13
N TRP A 394 -4.59 1.08 2.93
CA TRP A 394 -5.17 -0.25 3.07
C TRP A 394 -6.32 -0.39 2.08
N ALA A 395 -6.23 -1.40 1.21
CA ALA A 395 -7.26 -1.74 0.25
C ALA A 395 -7.77 -3.15 0.53
N PHE A 396 -9.09 -3.31 0.60
CA PHE A 396 -9.74 -4.61 0.73
C PHE A 396 -10.69 -4.85 -0.43
N GLN A 397 -10.63 -6.05 -1.00
CA GLN A 397 -11.53 -6.53 -2.02
C GLN A 397 -12.00 -7.93 -1.61
N ARG A 398 -13.32 -8.18 -1.64
CA ARG A 398 -13.88 -9.48 -1.22
C ARG A 398 -13.65 -10.57 -2.26
N THR A 399 -13.74 -10.20 -3.54
CA THR A 399 -13.45 -11.12 -4.65
C THR A 399 -13.03 -10.34 -5.88
N ASN A 400 -12.18 -10.94 -6.72
CA ASN A 400 -11.87 -10.42 -8.05
C ASN A 400 -12.96 -10.75 -9.08
N GLN A 401 -13.93 -11.61 -8.73
CA GLN A 401 -14.98 -12.02 -9.64
C GLN A 401 -16.03 -10.92 -9.75
N GLY A 402 -16.13 -10.31 -10.93
CA GLY A 402 -17.11 -9.26 -11.23
C GLY A 402 -18.55 -9.77 -11.30
N GLN A 403 -19.10 -10.23 -10.18
CA GLN A 403 -20.54 -10.40 -10.00
C GLN A 403 -21.09 -9.13 -9.34
N ASP A 404 -22.14 -8.58 -9.94
CA ASP A 404 -22.78 -7.34 -9.49
C ASP A 404 -23.64 -7.50 -8.22
N ASN A 405 -23.72 -8.70 -7.66
CA ASN A 405 -24.53 -8.99 -6.48
C ASN A 405 -23.66 -9.05 -5.22
N ARG A 406 -24.12 -8.41 -4.15
CA ARG A 406 -23.52 -8.50 -2.80
C ARG A 406 -23.85 -9.85 -2.15
N ARG A 407 -22.99 -10.85 -2.32
CA ARG A 407 -23.12 -12.19 -1.73
C ARG A 407 -22.24 -12.34 -0.48
N PHE A 408 -21.08 -11.71 -0.49
CA PHE A 408 -20.03 -11.87 0.50
C PHE A 408 -19.93 -10.68 1.47
N ILE A 409 -21.04 -9.99 1.73
CA ILE A 409 -21.04 -8.77 2.56
C ILE A 409 -20.44 -8.94 3.96
N ASN A 410 -20.54 -10.17 4.51
CA ASN A 410 -19.99 -10.53 5.81
C ASN A 410 -18.46 -10.74 5.76
N ASP A 411 -17.87 -10.85 4.57
CA ASP A 411 -16.44 -10.86 4.41
C ASP A 411 -15.91 -9.46 4.67
N MET A 412 -15.01 -9.34 5.64
CA MET A 412 -14.53 -8.05 6.12
C MET A 412 -13.14 -8.14 6.71
N VAL A 413 -12.51 -6.97 6.77
CA VAL A 413 -11.26 -6.76 7.50
C VAL A 413 -11.52 -5.86 8.67
N LYS A 414 -10.90 -6.15 9.80
CA LYS A 414 -10.89 -5.28 10.97
C LYS A 414 -9.48 -4.86 11.29
N ILE A 415 -9.28 -3.58 11.60
CA ILE A 415 -8.03 -3.04 12.10
C ILE A 415 -8.28 -2.50 13.51
N TYR A 416 -7.58 -3.10 14.49
CA TYR A 416 -7.74 -2.80 15.91
C TYR A 416 -6.85 -1.64 16.37
N SER A 417 -5.66 -1.52 15.82
CA SER A 417 -4.75 -0.43 16.17
C SER A 417 -3.80 -0.09 15.04
N ILE A 418 -3.42 1.18 14.93
CA ILE A 418 -2.42 1.68 13.99
C ILE A 418 -1.45 2.58 14.74
N THR A 419 -0.16 2.27 14.65
CA THR A 419 0.93 3.02 15.27
C THR A 419 1.90 3.48 14.19
N ALA A 420 2.19 4.79 14.13
CA ALA A 420 3.22 5.36 13.28
C ALA A 420 4.22 6.13 14.15
N THR A 421 5.49 5.75 14.09
CA THR A 421 6.55 6.42 14.88
C THR A 421 7.18 7.57 14.09
N ASN A 422 7.72 8.56 14.80
CA ASN A 422 8.52 9.66 14.24
C ASN A 422 7.77 10.54 13.20
N ALA A 423 6.45 10.69 13.33
CA ALA A 423 5.66 11.51 12.40
C ALA A 423 5.83 13.01 12.71
N VAL A 424 6.04 13.86 11.68
CA VAL A 424 6.27 15.32 11.83
C VAL A 424 5.11 16.06 12.49
N ASP A 425 3.87 15.70 12.16
CA ASP A 425 2.65 16.21 12.79
C ASP A 425 2.13 15.27 13.90
N GLY A 426 2.98 14.34 14.33
CA GLY A 426 2.67 13.42 15.40
C GLY A 426 2.51 14.13 16.74
N VAL A 427 1.78 13.48 17.64
CA VAL A 427 1.65 13.90 19.03
C VAL A 427 2.66 13.13 19.90
N ALA A 428 2.97 13.68 21.08
CA ALA A 428 3.82 13.01 22.05
C ALA A 428 2.97 12.20 23.04
N SER A 429 3.10 10.88 23.01
CA SER A 429 2.53 9.99 24.04
C SER A 429 3.52 9.62 25.13
N SER A 430 4.83 9.77 24.88
CA SER A 430 5.92 9.52 25.82
C SER A 430 7.11 10.43 25.52
N CYS A 431 8.07 10.46 26.45
CA CYS A 431 9.37 11.10 26.24
C CYS A 431 10.43 10.03 26.03
N ARG A 432 11.46 10.37 25.26
CA ARG A 432 12.66 9.56 25.06
C ARG A 432 13.90 10.38 25.40
N ALA A 433 14.97 9.74 25.84
CA ALA A 433 16.22 10.43 26.14
C ALA A 433 16.85 11.04 24.88
N CYS A 434 17.54 12.16 25.06
CA CYS A 434 18.07 12.96 23.96
C CYS A 434 19.37 12.41 23.34
N ALA A 435 19.61 12.87 22.12
CA ALA A 435 20.85 12.72 21.37
C ALA A 435 22.06 13.27 22.10
N LEU A 436 23.23 12.71 21.80
CA LEU A 436 24.51 13.39 21.87
C LEU A 436 24.61 14.48 20.76
N GLY A 437 24.89 15.73 21.15
CA GLY A 437 25.56 16.71 20.28
C GLY A 437 24.74 17.67 19.38
N SER A 438 23.44 17.93 19.60
CA SER A 438 22.73 18.93 18.77
C SER A 438 22.47 20.26 19.50
N GLU A 439 23.32 21.26 19.24
CA GLU A 439 23.06 22.67 19.56
C GLU A 439 21.99 23.26 18.61
N GLN A 440 20.73 22.83 18.75
CA GLN A 440 19.62 23.55 18.10
C GLN A 440 19.08 24.63 19.04
N SER A 441 19.14 25.87 18.54
CA SER A 441 18.61 27.06 19.21
C SER A 441 17.11 26.87 19.51
N GLY A 442 16.76 26.73 20.78
CA GLY A 442 15.37 26.59 21.24
C GLY A 442 14.94 25.20 21.71
N SER A 443 15.82 24.19 21.69
CA SER A 443 15.57 22.93 22.39
C SER A 443 16.08 23.02 23.84
N SER A 444 15.27 22.55 24.80
CA SER A 444 15.64 22.54 26.23
C SER A 444 16.46 21.30 26.62
N CYS A 445 17.01 20.57 25.65
CA CYS A 445 17.60 19.26 25.90
C CYS A 445 19.13 19.28 25.95
N VAL A 446 19.68 18.69 27.02
CA VAL A 446 21.12 18.55 27.23
C VAL A 446 21.54 17.12 26.84
N PRO A 447 22.45 16.94 25.87
CA PRO A 447 22.99 15.63 25.48
C PRO A 447 23.73 14.93 26.62
N CYS A 448 23.79 13.59 26.63
CA CYS A 448 24.77 12.88 27.46
C CYS A 448 26.20 13.34 27.09
N PRO A 449 27.17 13.28 28.02
CA PRO A 449 28.57 13.51 27.68
C PRO A 449 29.07 12.46 26.68
N PRO A 450 30.06 12.79 25.82
CA PRO A 450 30.74 11.80 24.97
C PRO A 450 31.15 10.56 25.77
N GLY A 451 31.00 9.38 25.18
CA GLY A 451 31.36 8.11 25.81
C GLY A 451 30.37 7.58 26.84
N HIS A 452 29.20 8.20 27.01
CA HIS A 452 28.16 7.73 27.91
C HIS A 452 26.96 7.16 27.14
N TYR A 453 26.44 6.01 27.58
CA TYR A 453 25.20 5.41 27.08
C TYR A 453 24.03 5.75 28.00
N ILE A 454 22.80 5.62 27.48
CA ILE A 454 21.59 5.85 28.28
C ILE A 454 21.12 4.52 28.87
N GLU A 455 21.04 4.41 30.19
CA GLU A 455 20.51 3.22 30.86
C GLU A 455 18.98 3.09 30.60
N LYS A 456 18.51 1.89 30.20
CA LYS A 456 17.12 1.65 29.77
C LYS A 456 16.07 1.88 30.86
N GLU A 457 16.41 1.66 32.12
CA GLU A 457 15.47 1.71 33.26
C GLU A 457 15.45 3.10 33.90
N THR A 458 16.61 3.71 34.13
CA THR A 458 16.71 4.98 34.85
C THR A 458 16.77 6.21 33.94
N ASN A 459 17.02 6.02 32.63
CA ASN A 459 17.32 7.09 31.67
C ASN A 459 18.49 8.00 32.09
N GLN A 460 19.40 7.50 32.95
CA GLN A 460 20.62 8.21 33.31
C GLN A 460 21.74 7.91 32.31
N CYS A 461 22.64 8.87 32.14
CA CYS A 461 23.84 8.70 31.34
C CYS A 461 24.88 7.94 32.18
N GLU A 462 25.25 6.75 31.75
CA GLU A 462 26.31 5.94 32.36
C GLU A 462 27.52 5.87 31.43
N GLU A 463 28.71 5.92 32.01
CA GLU A 463 29.96 5.84 31.26
C GLU A 463 30.12 4.45 30.61
N CYS A 464 30.53 4.42 29.34
CA CYS A 464 30.86 3.16 28.68
C CYS A 464 32.05 2.47 29.37
N PRO A 465 32.07 1.13 29.44
CA PRO A 465 33.22 0.40 29.97
C PRO A 465 34.53 0.73 29.24
N PRO A 466 35.70 0.57 29.88
CA PRO A 466 37.00 0.70 29.21
C PRO A 466 37.10 -0.23 28.01
N ASP A 467 37.87 0.19 27.00
CA ASP A 467 38.09 -0.53 25.74
C ASP A 467 36.81 -0.74 24.92
N THR A 468 35.86 0.19 25.04
CA THR A 468 34.65 0.25 24.22
C THR A 468 34.46 1.64 23.63
N TYR A 469 33.77 1.72 22.48
CA TYR A 469 33.36 2.97 21.86
C TYR A 469 31.84 3.01 21.67
N LEU A 470 31.25 4.20 21.74
CA LEU A 470 29.80 4.35 21.65
C LEU A 470 29.31 4.23 20.20
N SER A 471 28.32 3.37 19.96
CA SER A 471 27.65 3.23 18.67
C SER A 471 26.74 4.43 18.37
N ILE A 472 26.95 5.05 17.21
CA ILE A 472 26.06 6.11 16.70
C ILE A 472 24.65 5.62 16.33
N HIS A 473 24.41 4.31 16.24
CA HIS A 473 23.11 3.73 15.84
C HIS A 473 22.29 3.20 17.02
N GLN A 474 22.92 3.00 18.17
CA GLN A 474 22.32 2.39 19.35
C GLN A 474 22.83 3.12 20.59
N VAL A 475 21.98 3.96 21.19
CA VAL A 475 22.34 4.83 22.33
C VAL A 475 21.80 4.28 23.66
N TYR A 476 20.94 3.25 23.61
CA TYR A 476 20.25 2.68 24.77
C TYR A 476 20.85 1.36 25.25
N GLY A 477 21.14 1.29 26.55
CA GLY A 477 21.69 0.15 27.27
C GLY A 477 23.17 -0.09 26.99
N LYS A 478 23.78 -0.96 27.79
CA LYS A 478 25.22 -1.30 27.69
C LYS A 478 25.65 -1.85 26.32
N GLU A 479 24.69 -2.38 25.56
CA GLU A 479 24.85 -2.84 24.17
C GLU A 479 25.25 -1.71 23.21
N ALA A 480 25.02 -0.45 23.60
CA ALA A 480 25.49 0.74 22.88
C ALA A 480 27.02 0.85 22.84
N CYS A 481 27.71 0.29 23.84
CA CYS A 481 29.17 0.33 23.96
C CYS A 481 29.77 -0.89 23.23
N ILE A 482 30.30 -0.65 22.03
CA ILE A 482 30.89 -1.69 21.19
C ILE A 482 32.34 -1.91 21.63
N PRO A 483 32.78 -3.15 21.91
CA PRO A 483 34.17 -3.41 22.28
C PRO A 483 35.12 -3.04 21.13
N CYS A 484 36.23 -2.40 21.49
CA CYS A 484 37.35 -2.21 20.60
C CYS A 484 37.92 -3.55 20.14
N GLY A 485 38.56 -3.58 18.97
CA GLY A 485 39.21 -4.78 18.46
C GLY A 485 40.30 -5.30 19.41
N PRO A 486 40.71 -6.58 19.29
CA PRO A 486 41.73 -7.16 20.16
C PRO A 486 43.01 -6.32 20.19
N GLY A 487 43.47 -5.96 21.40
CA GLY A 487 44.68 -5.13 21.59
C GLY A 487 44.52 -3.65 21.25
N SER A 488 43.30 -3.16 21.01
CA SER A 488 43.01 -1.73 20.87
C SER A 488 42.38 -1.19 22.15
N ARG A 489 42.65 0.07 22.47
CA ARG A 489 42.09 0.79 23.61
C ARG A 489 41.16 1.90 23.16
N SER A 490 40.20 2.27 23.99
CA SER A 490 39.33 3.42 23.75
C SER A 490 40.00 4.71 24.24
N THR A 491 39.72 5.84 23.58
CA THR A 491 40.06 7.18 24.10
C THR A 491 39.35 7.46 25.42
N GLN A 492 39.81 8.47 26.18
CA GLN A 492 39.22 8.84 27.48
C GLN A 492 37.73 9.23 27.37
N ASP A 493 37.30 9.72 26.22
CA ASP A 493 35.91 10.06 25.92
C ASP A 493 35.14 8.92 25.21
N HIS A 494 35.72 7.72 25.13
CA HIS A 494 35.14 6.52 24.51
C HIS A 494 34.53 6.76 23.11
N SER A 495 35.13 7.67 22.34
CA SER A 495 34.64 8.05 21.01
C SER A 495 35.31 7.27 19.90
N VAL A 496 36.58 6.89 20.08
CA VAL A 496 37.40 6.20 19.07
C VAL A 496 38.25 5.11 19.72
N CYS A 497 38.47 4.01 19.00
CA CYS A 497 39.46 2.99 19.36
C CYS A 497 40.80 3.29 18.68
N TYR A 498 41.89 3.18 19.43
CA TYR A 498 43.25 3.33 18.92
C TYR A 498 44.14 2.19 19.40
N SER A 499 45.26 1.99 18.70
CA SER A 499 46.32 1.05 19.08
C SER A 499 47.45 1.82 19.72
N ASP A 500 47.80 1.47 20.96
CA ASP A 500 48.94 2.03 21.70
C ASP A 500 50.29 1.40 21.30
N CYS A 501 50.32 0.64 20.20
CA CYS A 501 51.44 -0.18 19.70
C CYS A 501 51.76 -1.43 20.52
N PHE A 502 51.02 -1.72 21.58
CA PHE A 502 51.28 -2.87 22.44
C PHE A 502 50.19 -3.94 22.24
N PHE A 503 50.60 -5.10 21.74
CA PHE A 503 49.68 -6.22 21.56
C PHE A 503 49.96 -7.31 22.58
N HIS A 504 48.90 -7.72 23.28
CA HIS A 504 48.94 -8.75 24.31
C HIS A 504 48.08 -9.93 23.87
N HIS A 505 48.65 -11.12 23.86
CA HIS A 505 47.92 -12.34 23.51
C HIS A 505 48.25 -13.48 24.46
N GLU A 506 47.22 -14.03 25.12
CA GLU A 506 47.35 -15.20 25.97
C GLU A 506 47.02 -16.47 25.18
N LYS A 507 47.99 -17.39 25.09
CA LYS A 507 47.79 -18.71 24.50
C LYS A 507 48.32 -19.76 25.46
N GLU A 508 47.48 -20.71 25.88
CA GLU A 508 47.88 -21.89 26.65
C GLU A 508 48.83 -21.58 27.83
N ASN A 509 48.42 -20.67 28.73
CA ASN A 509 49.20 -20.20 29.90
C ASN A 509 50.51 -19.44 29.59
N GLN A 510 50.73 -19.00 28.36
CA GLN A 510 51.83 -18.10 28.01
C GLN A 510 51.28 -16.74 27.56
N SER A 511 51.70 -15.67 28.26
CA SER A 511 51.40 -14.29 27.90
C SER A 511 52.45 -13.76 26.93
N LEU A 512 52.09 -13.58 25.66
CA LEU A 512 52.97 -13.00 24.65
C LEU A 512 52.74 -11.49 24.57
N HIS A 513 53.81 -10.72 24.70
CA HIS A 513 53.83 -9.26 24.61
C HIS A 513 54.61 -8.83 23.37
N TYR A 514 53.98 -8.07 22.49
CA TYR A 514 54.58 -7.55 21.27
C TYR A 514 54.57 -6.02 21.30
N ASP A 515 55.76 -5.43 21.14
CA ASP A 515 55.95 -3.98 21.02
C ASP A 515 56.16 -3.62 19.54
N PHE A 516 55.18 -2.94 18.96
CA PHE A 516 55.19 -2.48 17.57
C PHE A 516 55.57 -1.00 17.43
N SER A 517 56.12 -0.36 18.47
CA SER A 517 56.49 1.06 18.44
C SER A 517 57.47 1.40 17.31
N ASN A 518 58.34 0.45 16.93
CA ASN A 518 59.26 0.58 15.78
C ASN A 518 58.57 0.57 14.41
N LEU A 519 57.30 0.17 14.34
CA LEU A 519 56.45 0.18 13.14
C LEU A 519 55.38 1.27 13.19
N SER A 520 55.56 2.29 14.05
CA SER A 520 54.64 3.43 14.20
C SER A 520 54.63 4.40 13.02
N SER A 521 55.51 4.22 12.04
CA SER A 521 55.57 5.08 10.86
C SER A 521 54.36 4.85 9.94
N VAL A 522 53.73 5.96 9.52
CA VAL A 522 52.59 5.91 8.61
C VAL A 522 53.06 5.49 7.21
N GLY A 523 52.60 4.33 6.74
CA GLY A 523 52.75 3.90 5.36
C GLY A 523 51.68 4.54 4.48
N SER A 524 52.07 5.18 3.38
CA SER A 524 51.12 5.70 2.40
C SER A 524 51.01 4.76 1.20
N LEU A 525 49.80 4.32 0.89
CA LEU A 525 49.49 3.52 -0.30
C LEU A 525 48.62 4.35 -1.26
N MET A 526 49.13 4.58 -2.47
CA MET A 526 48.30 5.07 -3.58
C MET A 526 47.86 3.91 -4.44
N ASN A 527 46.55 3.69 -4.49
CA ASN A 527 45.97 2.73 -5.43
C ASN A 527 45.83 3.37 -6.82
N GLY A 528 45.74 2.53 -7.85
CA GLY A 528 45.51 2.96 -9.22
C GLY A 528 44.21 3.79 -9.38
N PRO A 529 44.08 4.55 -10.48
CA PRO A 529 42.93 5.43 -10.66
C PRO A 529 41.61 4.65 -10.78
N SER A 530 40.64 5.03 -9.96
CA SER A 530 39.25 4.56 -10.00
C SER A 530 38.35 5.64 -10.61
N PHE A 531 37.21 5.26 -11.20
CA PHE A 531 36.29 6.20 -11.84
C PHE A 531 34.91 6.13 -11.21
N THR A 532 34.28 7.28 -10.96
CA THR A 532 32.87 7.32 -10.55
C THR A 532 31.97 6.90 -11.71
N SER A 533 30.70 6.59 -11.43
CA SER A 533 29.69 6.30 -12.47
C SER A 533 29.44 7.46 -13.45
N LYS A 534 29.97 8.66 -13.16
CA LYS A 534 29.95 9.84 -14.04
C LYS A 534 31.29 10.08 -14.78
N GLY A 535 32.26 9.17 -14.67
CA GLY A 535 33.55 9.23 -15.38
C GLY A 535 34.63 10.10 -14.72
N THR A 536 34.43 10.55 -13.47
CA THR A 536 35.44 11.35 -12.75
C THR A 536 36.56 10.44 -12.24
N LYS A 537 37.81 10.74 -12.61
CA LYS A 537 39.01 10.02 -12.13
C LYS A 537 39.29 10.38 -10.67
N ILE A 538 39.33 9.36 -9.81
CA ILE A 538 39.69 9.43 -8.39
C ILE A 538 40.95 8.60 -8.18
N LEU A 539 41.89 9.13 -7.40
CA LEU A 539 43.09 8.41 -6.98
C LEU A 539 42.98 8.16 -5.47
N PRO A 540 42.65 6.93 -5.04
CA PRO A 540 42.53 6.62 -3.61
C PRO A 540 43.91 6.70 -2.95
N PHE A 541 44.03 7.57 -1.96
CA PHE A 541 45.20 7.72 -1.11
C PHE A 541 44.85 7.19 0.28
N LEU A 542 45.59 6.17 0.74
CA LEU A 542 45.40 5.56 2.06
C LEU A 542 46.65 5.79 2.90
N GLN A 543 46.45 6.27 4.13
CA GLN A 543 47.47 6.30 5.16
C GLN A 543 47.18 5.17 6.14
N ILE A 544 48.14 4.27 6.31
CA ILE A 544 48.02 3.08 7.16
C ILE A 544 49.09 3.20 8.25
N SER A 545 48.67 3.07 9.50
CA SER A 545 49.57 2.99 10.65
C SER A 545 49.12 1.86 11.56
N LEU A 546 50.08 1.14 12.15
CA LEU A 546 49.82 0.13 13.19
C LEU A 546 49.65 0.77 14.59
N CYS A 547 49.97 2.06 14.69
CA CYS A 547 49.97 2.84 15.91
C CYS A 547 49.22 4.16 15.71
N GLY A 548 48.37 4.54 16.65
CA GLY A 548 47.69 5.83 16.63
C GLY A 548 47.75 6.49 18.01
N HIS A 549 48.37 7.65 18.12
CA HIS A 549 48.24 8.49 19.32
C HIS A 549 46.88 9.22 19.32
N GLU A 550 46.52 9.89 20.42
CA GLU A 550 45.24 10.59 20.74
C GLU A 550 44.75 11.67 19.75
N VAL A 551 45.05 11.53 18.46
CA VAL A 551 44.45 12.30 17.38
C VAL A 551 43.88 11.29 16.40
N SER A 552 42.55 11.19 16.41
CA SER A 552 41.67 10.53 15.43
C SER A 552 42.40 9.71 14.36
N ALA A 553 42.35 8.38 14.46
CA ALA A 553 42.59 7.50 13.31
C ALA A 553 41.46 7.71 12.29
N GLY A 554 41.52 8.82 11.57
CA GLY A 554 40.62 9.13 10.48
C GLY A 554 41.19 8.57 9.18
N CYS A 555 40.48 7.64 8.57
CA CYS A 555 40.53 7.53 7.11
C CYS A 555 40.01 8.85 6.55
N GLN A 556 40.89 9.81 6.30
CA GLN A 556 40.52 11.06 5.62
C GLN A 556 40.41 10.77 4.11
N GLY A 557 39.33 10.09 3.76
CA GLY A 557 38.91 9.78 2.41
C GLY A 557 37.53 9.18 2.49
N GLU A 558 36.55 9.79 1.79
CA GLU A 558 35.19 9.28 1.68
C GLU A 558 35.18 7.81 1.23
N MET A 559 35.16 6.87 2.18
CA MET A 559 34.81 5.48 1.94
C MET A 559 34.45 4.82 3.27
N ARG A 560 33.33 4.08 3.23
CA ARG A 560 32.68 3.37 4.33
C ARG A 560 33.67 2.57 5.18
N SER A 561 33.42 2.57 6.49
CA SER A 561 34.06 1.69 7.46
C SER A 561 33.62 0.24 7.22
N ASP A 562 34.35 -0.50 6.39
CA ASP A 562 34.53 -1.93 6.59
C ASP A 562 35.93 -2.10 7.16
N SER A 563 35.98 -2.29 8.48
CA SER A 563 37.21 -2.48 9.25
C SER A 563 37.93 -3.75 8.78
N PHE A 564 39.03 -3.60 8.04
CA PHE A 564 40.02 -4.66 7.88
C PHE A 564 41.21 -4.34 8.78
N LEU A 565 41.25 -4.95 9.96
CA LEU A 565 42.51 -5.15 10.67
C LEU A 565 43.13 -6.41 10.05
N ILE A 566 44.22 -6.24 9.29
CA ILE A 566 45.06 -7.36 8.87
C ILE A 566 45.92 -7.72 10.08
N ILE A 567 45.74 -8.94 10.60
CA ILE A 567 46.81 -9.71 11.22
C ILE A 567 47.18 -10.82 10.26
#